data_AF-A0A8B9F2X7-F1
#
_entry.id   AF-A0A8B9F2X7-F1
#
_cell.length_a   1.000
_cell.length_b   1.000
_cell.length_c   1.000
_cell.angle_alpha   90.00
_cell.angle_beta   90.00
_cell.angle_gamma   90.00
#
_symmetry.space_group_name_H-M   'P 1'
#
loop_
_entity.id
_entity.type
_entity.pdbx_description
1 polymer ?
#
loop_
_entity_poly.entity_id
_entity_poly.type
_entity_poly.pdbx_seq_one_letter_code
_entity_poly.pdbx_strand_id
1 'polypeptide(L)'
;MTLPSLLRFRTTWWRPHNRGLQRACATFRSGFQGATISTLTRAFRLPLPGSAAPGVAECARGLWELIHSHLRLGGRSRTPGNRIVYLYTKKVGKAPKSACGICPGRLRGVRAVRPKVLMRLSKTKKHVSRAYGGSMCAKCVRDRIKRAFLIEEQKIVVKVLKAQAQSQKSK
;
A
#
# COMPACT_ATOMS: atom_id res chain seq x y z
N MET A 1 -17.61 -1.78 -27.91
CA MET A 1 -16.71 -2.63 -28.71
C MET A 1 -15.53 -1.78 -29.16
N THR A 2 -14.32 -2.30 -28.91
CA THR A 2 -13.02 -2.01 -29.55
C THR A 2 -12.54 -0.56 -29.74
N LEU A 3 -11.57 -0.20 -28.88
CA LEU A 3 -10.51 0.77 -29.14
C LEU A 3 -9.64 0.34 -30.35
N PRO A 4 -9.23 1.26 -31.24
CA PRO A 4 -8.11 1.03 -32.15
C PRO A 4 -6.78 1.52 -31.54
N SER A 5 -5.95 0.53 -31.27
CA SER A 5 -4.48 0.50 -31.37
C SER A 5 -3.79 1.68 -32.07
N LEU A 6 -3.07 2.50 -31.29
CA LEU A 6 -1.88 3.24 -31.74
C LEU A 6 -0.76 3.09 -30.69
N LEU A 7 -0.30 1.86 -30.54
CA LEU A 7 1.04 1.55 -30.02
C LEU A 7 1.67 0.50 -30.95
N ARG A 8 2.03 0.94 -32.14
CA ARG A 8 3.07 0.30 -32.96
C ARG A 8 3.94 1.42 -33.48
N PHE A 9 5.16 1.48 -32.96
CA PHE A 9 6.40 1.97 -33.57
C PHE A 9 7.34 2.55 -32.49
N ARG A 10 7.99 1.66 -31.74
CA ARG A 10 9.44 1.73 -31.44
C ARG A 10 9.84 0.58 -30.49
N THR A 11 9.80 -0.64 -31.00
CA THR A 11 10.55 -1.76 -30.40
C THR A 11 11.16 -2.58 -31.53
N THR A 12 12.01 -1.95 -32.34
CA THR A 12 12.84 -2.65 -33.32
C THR A 12 14.24 -2.04 -33.34
N TRP A 13 14.86 -1.91 -32.17
CA TRP A 13 16.31 -1.78 -32.07
C TRP A 13 16.76 -2.43 -30.77
N TRP A 14 16.82 -3.77 -30.82
CA TRP A 14 17.77 -4.65 -30.14
C TRP A 14 17.27 -6.09 -30.33
N ARG A 15 17.77 -6.79 -31.36
CA ARG A 15 17.66 -8.25 -31.50
C ARG A 15 18.99 -8.83 -31.01
N PRO A 16 19.07 -9.42 -29.80
CA PRO A 16 20.27 -10.13 -29.36
C PRO A 16 20.41 -11.43 -30.17
N HIS A 17 21.60 -11.66 -30.71
CA HIS A 17 21.93 -12.82 -31.56
C HIS A 17 22.12 -14.14 -30.79
N ASN A 18 21.88 -14.15 -29.47
CA ASN A 18 22.15 -15.29 -28.60
C ASN A 18 20.86 -15.85 -27.99
N ARG A 19 20.54 -17.11 -28.28
CA ARG A 19 19.25 -17.75 -27.94
C ARG A 19 19.01 -17.90 -26.43
N GLY A 20 20.07 -17.86 -25.61
CA GLY A 20 19.96 -17.87 -24.14
C GLY A 20 19.33 -16.61 -23.55
N LEU A 21 19.58 -15.44 -24.15
CA LEU A 21 19.04 -14.15 -23.70
C LEU A 21 17.54 -14.00 -23.97
N GLN A 22 17.03 -14.69 -24.99
CA GLN A 22 15.62 -14.60 -25.40
C GLN A 22 14.68 -15.29 -24.39
N ARG A 23 15.12 -16.36 -23.72
CA ARG A 23 14.31 -17.06 -22.69
C ARG A 23 14.26 -16.27 -21.37
N ALA A 24 15.35 -15.60 -20.98
CA ALA A 24 15.40 -14.76 -19.78
C ALA A 24 14.53 -13.48 -19.90
N CYS A 25 14.41 -12.91 -21.10
CA CYS A 25 13.53 -11.75 -21.34
C CYS A 25 12.03 -12.11 -21.34
N ALA A 26 11.68 -13.36 -21.71
CA ALA A 26 10.28 -13.81 -21.75
C ALA A 26 9.70 -14.09 -20.35
N THR A 27 10.50 -14.67 -19.43
CA THR A 27 10.09 -14.87 -18.02
C THR A 27 10.05 -13.57 -17.21
N PHE A 28 10.79 -12.53 -17.61
CA PHE A 28 10.72 -11.22 -16.95
C PHE A 28 9.48 -10.41 -17.34
N ARG A 29 8.95 -10.62 -18.55
CA ARG A 29 7.81 -9.85 -19.08
C ARG A 29 6.44 -10.37 -18.62
N SER A 30 6.35 -11.58 -18.06
CA SER A 30 5.12 -12.13 -17.47
C SER A 30 4.97 -11.87 -15.96
N GLY A 31 6.06 -11.56 -15.24
CA GLY A 31 6.04 -11.33 -13.79
C GLY A 31 5.60 -9.92 -13.35
N PHE A 32 5.24 -9.04 -14.29
CA PHE A 32 5.07 -7.61 -14.03
C PHE A 32 3.63 -7.08 -14.16
N GLN A 33 2.64 -7.96 -14.24
CA GLN A 33 1.25 -7.56 -14.03
C GLN A 33 0.91 -7.72 -12.55
N GLY A 34 1.08 -6.65 -11.77
CA GLY A 34 0.59 -6.56 -10.39
C GLY A 34 1.63 -6.12 -9.34
N ALA A 35 2.89 -5.92 -9.70
CA ALA A 35 3.90 -5.45 -8.76
C ALA A 35 3.69 -3.96 -8.39
N THR A 36 3.46 -3.68 -7.11
CA THR A 36 3.53 -2.30 -6.60
C THR A 36 4.96 -1.77 -6.68
N ILE A 37 5.12 -0.44 -6.71
CA ILE A 37 6.44 0.25 -6.71
C ILE A 37 7.38 -0.26 -5.59
N SER A 38 6.83 -0.78 -4.48
CA SER A 38 7.57 -1.41 -3.37
C SER A 38 8.16 -2.78 -3.71
N THR A 39 7.49 -3.57 -4.55
CA THR A 39 7.94 -4.91 -4.95
C THR A 39 9.10 -4.81 -5.95
N LEU A 40 9.03 -3.80 -6.83
CA LEU A 40 10.07 -3.37 -7.75
C LEU A 40 11.39 -2.94 -7.06
N THR A 41 11.29 -2.20 -5.95
CA THR A 41 12.48 -1.71 -5.22
C THR A 41 13.18 -2.80 -4.42
N ARG A 42 12.49 -3.89 -4.07
CA ARG A 42 13.07 -5.03 -3.35
C ARG A 42 13.85 -5.96 -4.27
N ALA A 43 13.43 -6.11 -5.52
CA ALA A 43 14.17 -6.84 -6.56
C ALA A 43 15.53 -6.19 -6.90
N PHE A 44 15.63 -4.87 -6.75
CA PHE A 44 16.88 -4.12 -6.96
C PHE A 44 17.89 -4.24 -5.79
N ARG A 45 17.51 -4.92 -4.70
CA ARG A 45 18.35 -5.08 -3.49
C ARG A 45 18.86 -6.51 -3.26
N LEU A 46 18.54 -7.44 -4.16
CA LEU A 46 19.22 -8.73 -4.23
C LEU A 46 20.55 -8.52 -4.95
N PRO A 47 21.68 -8.98 -4.39
CA PRO A 47 22.94 -8.94 -5.10
C PRO A 47 22.80 -9.80 -6.35
N LEU A 48 22.86 -9.16 -7.53
CA LEU A 48 22.96 -9.89 -8.78
C LEU A 48 24.31 -10.63 -8.78
N PRO A 49 24.35 -11.94 -9.14
CA PRO A 49 25.61 -12.64 -9.30
C PRO A 49 26.47 -11.94 -10.34
N GLY A 50 27.78 -11.83 -10.03
CA GLY A 50 28.76 -11.10 -10.81
C GLY A 50 28.81 -11.57 -12.26
N SER A 51 28.29 -10.74 -13.16
CA SER A 51 28.62 -10.65 -14.60
C SER A 51 27.64 -9.68 -15.28
N ALA A 52 27.45 -8.49 -14.71
CA ALA A 52 26.65 -7.46 -15.35
C ALA A 52 27.56 -6.69 -16.33
N ALA A 53 27.41 -6.96 -17.63
CA ALA A 53 28.02 -6.16 -18.70
C ALA A 53 27.69 -4.67 -18.49
N PRO A 54 28.61 -3.73 -18.78
CA PRO A 54 28.46 -2.30 -18.45
C PRO A 54 27.14 -1.66 -18.95
N GLY A 55 26.56 -2.19 -20.04
CA GLY A 55 25.30 -1.71 -20.61
C GLY A 55 24.03 -1.99 -19.79
N VAL A 56 23.98 -3.01 -18.92
CA VAL A 56 22.77 -3.28 -18.11
C VAL A 56 22.60 -2.29 -16.95
N ALA A 57 23.71 -1.77 -16.42
CA ALA A 57 23.70 -0.73 -15.38
C ALA A 57 23.26 0.63 -15.95
N GLU A 58 23.67 0.96 -17.18
CA GLU A 58 23.22 2.16 -17.90
C GLU A 58 21.75 2.09 -18.32
N CYS A 59 21.27 0.94 -18.77
CA CYS A 59 19.86 0.76 -19.12
C CYS A 59 18.95 0.87 -17.88
N ALA A 60 19.38 0.35 -16.73
CA ALA A 60 18.68 0.49 -15.45
C ALA A 60 18.69 1.94 -14.92
N ARG A 61 19.81 2.67 -15.07
CA ARG A 61 19.91 4.11 -14.74
C ARG A 61 19.02 4.95 -15.66
N GLY A 62 19.04 4.72 -16.96
CA GLY A 62 18.20 5.40 -17.94
C GLY A 62 16.70 5.15 -17.70
N LEU A 63 16.31 3.92 -17.37
CA LEU A 63 14.92 3.61 -17.00
C LEU A 63 14.52 4.29 -15.69
N TRP A 64 15.42 4.39 -14.71
CA TRP A 64 15.19 5.10 -13.44
C TRP A 64 15.05 6.62 -13.65
N GLU A 65 15.87 7.22 -14.51
CA GLU A 65 15.74 8.64 -14.91
C GLU A 65 14.45 8.89 -15.70
N LEU A 66 14.05 7.99 -16.60
CA LEU A 66 12.79 8.08 -17.34
C LEU A 66 11.57 7.94 -16.42
N ILE A 67 11.63 7.03 -15.44
CA ILE A 67 10.57 6.86 -14.42
C ILE A 67 10.50 8.09 -13.51
N HIS A 68 11.63 8.70 -13.13
CA HIS A 68 11.65 9.97 -12.39
C HIS A 68 11.12 11.15 -13.22
N SER A 69 11.33 11.11 -14.54
CA SER A 69 10.88 12.14 -15.49
C SER A 69 9.39 12.04 -15.81
N HIS A 70 8.85 10.82 -15.99
CA HIS A 70 7.44 10.58 -16.29
C HIS A 70 6.50 10.68 -15.07
N LEU A 71 7.01 10.66 -13.84
CA LEU A 71 6.21 10.82 -12.61
C LEU A 71 6.26 12.23 -11.99
N ARG A 72 6.60 13.28 -12.77
CA ARG A 72 6.36 14.67 -12.39
C ARG A 72 4.92 15.06 -12.72
N LEU A 73 3.98 14.71 -11.84
CA LEU A 73 2.64 15.30 -11.87
C LEU A 73 2.75 16.77 -11.40
N GLY A 74 3.06 17.67 -12.33
CA GLY A 74 3.05 19.11 -12.11
C GLY A 74 1.67 19.70 -12.42
N GLY A 75 1.14 20.54 -11.54
CA GLY A 75 -0.09 21.28 -11.80
C GLY A 75 0.24 22.49 -12.68
N ARG A 76 -0.54 22.69 -13.75
CA ARG A 76 -0.39 23.87 -14.61
C ARG A 76 -1.14 25.05 -13.97
N SER A 77 -0.44 26.12 -13.65
CA SER A 77 -1.02 27.36 -13.08
C SER A 77 -0.75 28.54 -14.00
N ARG A 78 -1.75 29.42 -14.16
CA ARG A 78 -1.58 30.72 -14.83
C ARG A 78 -1.14 31.73 -13.79
N THR A 79 -0.01 32.39 -14.05
CA THR A 79 0.46 33.47 -13.19
C THR A 79 -0.22 34.79 -13.56
N PRO A 80 -0.23 35.79 -12.65
CA PRO A 80 -0.79 37.12 -12.93
C PRO A 80 -0.22 37.79 -14.18
N GLY A 81 1.05 37.50 -14.54
CA GLY A 81 1.68 37.97 -15.78
C GLY A 81 1.28 37.18 -17.03
N ASN A 82 0.17 36.45 -16.99
CA ASN A 82 -0.38 35.64 -18.08
C ASN A 82 0.60 34.58 -18.64
N ARG A 83 1.49 34.04 -17.80
CA ARG A 83 2.41 32.94 -18.16
C ARG A 83 1.92 31.62 -17.57
N ILE A 84 2.12 30.54 -18.32
CA ILE A 84 1.76 29.18 -17.87
C ILE A 84 2.99 28.56 -17.20
N VAL A 85 2.92 28.33 -15.89
CA VAL A 85 4.00 27.75 -15.09
C VAL A 85 3.59 26.38 -14.54
N TYR A 86 4.53 25.43 -14.53
CA TYR A 86 4.32 24.13 -13.90
C TYR A 86 4.77 24.17 -12.43
N LEU A 87 3.83 23.92 -11.53
CA LEU A 87 4.10 23.79 -10.10
C LEU A 87 4.27 22.32 -9.73
N TYR A 88 5.35 22.00 -9.01
CA TYR A 88 5.57 20.67 -8.47
C TYR A 88 4.53 20.32 -7.40
N THR A 89 3.59 19.42 -7.73
CA THR A 89 2.63 18.95 -6.73
C THR A 89 3.27 17.96 -5.77
N LYS A 90 2.79 17.95 -4.52
CA LYS A 90 3.21 16.96 -3.54
C LYS A 90 2.37 15.69 -3.72
N LYS A 91 2.99 14.53 -3.47
CA LYS A 91 2.30 13.24 -3.50
C LYS A 91 1.11 13.22 -2.53
N VAL A 92 -0.03 12.71 -3.00
CA VAL A 92 -1.25 12.59 -2.19
C VAL A 92 -1.03 11.62 -1.02
N GLY A 93 -1.51 12.02 0.15
CA GLY A 93 -1.52 11.16 1.34
C GLY A 93 -2.60 10.08 1.23
N LYS A 94 -2.44 9.00 2.01
CA LYS A 94 -3.48 7.97 2.17
C LYS A 94 -3.95 8.01 3.62
N ALA A 95 -5.26 7.96 3.82
CA ALA A 95 -5.84 7.77 5.15
C ALA A 95 -5.43 6.40 5.73
N PRO A 96 -5.32 6.28 7.06
CA PRO A 96 -4.94 5.03 7.70
C PRO A 96 -5.98 3.93 7.42
N LYS A 97 -5.46 2.72 7.20
CA LYS A 97 -6.27 1.49 7.17
C LYS A 97 -6.62 1.12 8.61
N SER A 98 -7.77 0.48 8.80
CA SER A 98 -8.11 -0.06 10.11
C SER A 98 -7.19 -1.24 10.48
N ALA A 99 -6.75 -1.29 11.73
CA ALA A 99 -5.91 -2.36 12.28
C ALA A 99 -6.65 -3.70 12.48
N CYS A 100 -7.94 -3.79 12.14
CA CYS A 100 -8.74 -5.00 12.33
C CYS A 100 -8.42 -6.13 11.36
N GLY A 101 -7.68 -5.89 10.27
CA GLY A 101 -7.33 -6.90 9.25
C GLY A 101 -8.49 -7.37 8.36
N ILE A 102 -9.72 -7.34 8.87
CA ILE A 102 -10.93 -7.85 8.19
C ILE A 102 -11.57 -6.77 7.31
N CYS A 103 -11.49 -5.50 7.71
CA CYS A 103 -12.16 -4.41 6.98
C CYS A 103 -11.22 -3.82 5.92
N PRO A 104 -11.62 -3.79 4.63
CA PRO A 104 -10.84 -3.15 3.57
C PRO A 104 -10.96 -1.61 3.58
N GLY A 105 -11.84 -1.06 4.42
CA GLY A 105 -12.13 0.36 4.50
C GLY A 105 -11.03 1.21 5.16
N ARG A 106 -10.93 2.47 4.75
CA ARG A 106 -10.09 3.48 5.43
C ARG A 106 -10.87 4.17 6.55
N LEU A 107 -10.15 4.62 7.56
CA LEU A 107 -10.76 5.30 8.70
C LEU A 107 -11.28 6.68 8.32
N ARG A 108 -12.55 6.92 8.66
CA ARG A 108 -13.22 8.22 8.51
C ARG A 108 -12.79 9.16 9.63
N GLY A 109 -12.75 10.46 9.33
CA GLY A 109 -12.39 11.51 10.29
C GLY A 109 -10.89 11.74 10.47
N VAL A 110 -10.02 10.90 9.88
CA VAL A 110 -8.56 11.11 9.90
C VAL A 110 -8.11 11.70 8.57
N ARG A 111 -7.35 12.81 8.62
CA ARG A 111 -6.87 13.49 7.40
C ARG A 111 -5.90 12.62 6.61
N ALA A 112 -6.12 12.51 5.29
CA ALA A 112 -5.25 11.79 4.37
C ALA A 112 -4.05 12.67 3.93
N VAL A 113 -3.03 12.77 4.79
CA VAL A 113 -1.83 13.59 4.53
C VAL A 113 -0.55 12.76 4.59
N ARG A 114 0.57 13.33 4.12
CA ARG A 114 1.90 12.70 4.20
C ARG A 114 2.37 12.65 5.67
N PRO A 115 3.14 11.63 6.10
CA PRO A 115 3.57 11.50 7.51
C PRO A 115 4.26 12.74 8.09
N LYS A 116 5.13 13.42 7.32
CA LYS A 116 5.77 14.67 7.75
C LYS A 116 4.77 15.79 8.06
N VAL A 117 3.69 15.90 7.26
CA VAL A 117 2.61 16.86 7.49
C VAL A 117 1.73 16.40 8.64
N LEU A 118 1.47 15.10 8.75
CA LEU A 118 0.69 14.50 9.84
C LEU A 118 1.31 14.82 11.21
N MET A 119 2.64 14.82 11.33
CA MET A 119 3.32 15.19 12.58
C MET A 119 2.99 16.62 13.01
N ARG A 120 2.93 17.57 12.07
CA ARG A 120 2.66 19.00 12.30
C ARG A 120 1.19 19.33 12.59
N LEU A 121 0.25 18.43 12.26
CA LEU A 121 -1.17 18.69 12.50
C LEU A 121 -1.53 18.66 14.00
N SER A 122 -2.63 19.33 14.36
CA SER A 122 -3.20 19.26 15.71
C SER A 122 -3.72 17.85 16.04
N LYS A 123 -3.81 17.52 17.34
CA LYS A 123 -4.22 16.18 17.81
C LYS A 123 -5.60 15.78 17.28
N THR A 124 -6.58 16.69 17.33
CA THR A 124 -7.96 16.47 16.89
C THR A 124 -8.10 16.06 15.42
N LYS A 125 -7.15 16.44 14.56
CA LYS A 125 -7.14 16.09 13.14
C LYS A 125 -6.55 14.70 12.85
N LYS A 126 -5.92 14.06 13.86
CA LYS A 126 -5.21 12.77 13.72
C LYS A 126 -6.05 11.58 14.17
N HIS A 127 -7.00 11.77 15.09
CA HIS A 127 -7.78 10.69 15.69
C HIS A 127 -9.26 11.08 15.83
N VAL A 128 -10.09 10.08 16.13
CA VAL A 128 -11.51 10.26 16.44
C VAL A 128 -11.70 10.10 17.94
N SER A 129 -12.59 10.88 18.55
CA SER A 129 -12.90 10.85 20.00
C SER A 129 -13.71 9.60 20.39
N ARG A 130 -13.08 8.42 20.33
CA ARG A 130 -13.63 7.14 20.82
C ARG A 130 -12.52 6.17 21.22
N ALA A 131 -12.88 5.09 21.91
CA ALA A 131 -11.97 3.97 22.14
C ALA A 131 -11.39 3.42 20.82
N TYR A 132 -10.07 3.27 20.78
CA TYR A 132 -9.30 2.88 19.58
C TYR A 132 -9.50 3.79 18.36
N GLY A 133 -9.84 5.07 18.58
CA GLY A 133 -10.01 6.07 17.53
C GLY A 133 -8.73 6.25 16.70
N GLY A 134 -8.86 6.28 15.37
CA GLY A 134 -7.71 6.38 14.46
C GLY A 134 -6.92 5.08 14.23
N SER A 135 -7.23 4.00 14.96
CA SER A 135 -6.67 2.67 14.74
C SER A 135 -7.73 1.68 14.26
N MET A 136 -8.92 1.68 14.86
CA MET A 136 -9.99 0.72 14.55
C MET A 136 -11.26 1.34 14.00
N CYS A 137 -11.98 0.52 13.22
CA CYS A 137 -13.28 0.85 12.65
C CYS A 137 -14.39 0.82 13.73
N ALA A 138 -15.41 1.68 13.62
CA ALA A 138 -16.47 1.76 14.64
C ALA A 138 -17.28 0.45 14.77
N LYS A 139 -17.47 -0.29 13.67
CA LYS A 139 -18.13 -1.60 13.69
C LYS A 139 -17.31 -2.61 14.51
N CYS A 140 -16.01 -2.69 14.20
CA CYS A 140 -15.04 -3.55 14.86
C CYS A 140 -14.95 -3.31 16.38
N VAL A 141 -15.00 -2.03 16.80
CA VAL A 141 -14.97 -1.68 18.23
C VAL A 141 -16.23 -2.19 18.92
N ARG A 142 -17.42 -1.99 18.32
CA ARG A 142 -18.68 -2.51 18.88
C ARG A 142 -18.69 -4.03 19.00
N ASP A 143 -18.22 -4.72 17.97
CA ASP A 143 -18.17 -6.19 17.97
C ASP A 143 -17.20 -6.71 19.05
N ARG A 144 -16.07 -6.03 19.29
CA ARG A 144 -15.14 -6.39 20.37
C ARG A 144 -15.76 -6.19 21.75
N ILE A 145 -16.48 -5.10 21.97
CA ILE A 145 -17.15 -4.84 23.25
C ILE A 145 -18.18 -5.94 23.53
N LYS A 146 -19.05 -6.24 22.56
CA LYS A 146 -20.06 -7.30 22.71
C LYS A 146 -19.43 -8.68 22.92
N ARG A 147 -18.41 -9.04 22.15
CA ARG A 147 -17.72 -10.32 22.28
C ARG A 147 -17.02 -10.46 23.63
N ALA A 148 -16.31 -9.43 24.08
CA ALA A 148 -15.66 -9.45 25.39
C ALA A 148 -16.68 -9.65 26.50
N PHE A 149 -17.78 -8.89 26.47
CA PHE A 149 -18.85 -9.02 27.46
C PHE A 149 -19.43 -10.45 27.50
N LEU A 150 -19.90 -10.97 26.36
CA LEU A 150 -20.52 -12.30 26.31
C LEU A 150 -19.57 -13.43 26.73
N ILE A 151 -18.28 -13.30 26.41
CA ILE A 151 -17.27 -14.29 26.82
C ILE A 151 -17.07 -14.26 28.34
N GLU A 152 -17.02 -13.07 28.95
CA GLU A 152 -16.92 -12.97 30.41
C GLU A 152 -18.16 -13.50 31.12
N GLU A 153 -19.36 -13.20 30.60
CA GLU A 153 -20.61 -13.75 31.13
C GLU A 153 -20.64 -15.28 31.05
N GLN A 154 -20.28 -15.85 29.90
CA GLN A 154 -20.20 -17.31 29.74
C GLN A 154 -19.17 -17.94 30.68
N LYS A 155 -18.02 -17.29 30.90
CA LYS A 155 -17.01 -17.77 31.86
C LYS A 155 -17.55 -17.82 33.29
N ILE A 156 -18.35 -16.84 33.70
CA ILE A 156 -18.96 -16.81 35.04
C ILE A 156 -19.96 -17.95 35.18
N VAL A 157 -20.86 -18.12 34.22
CA VAL A 157 -21.85 -19.21 34.22
C VAL A 157 -21.18 -20.57 34.30
N VAL A 158 -20.14 -20.80 33.49
CA VAL A 158 -19.38 -22.06 33.51
C VAL A 158 -18.70 -22.30 34.86
N LYS A 159 -18.20 -21.27 35.55
CA LYS A 159 -17.62 -21.40 36.89
C LYS A 159 -18.66 -21.77 37.94
N VAL A 160 -19.84 -21.14 37.90
CA VAL A 160 -20.93 -21.40 38.85
C VAL A 160 -21.46 -22.82 38.68
N LEU A 161 -21.70 -23.26 37.44
CA LEU A 161 -22.18 -24.62 37.17
C LEU A 161 -21.18 -25.69 37.66
N LYS A 162 -19.87 -25.45 37.50
CA LYS A 162 -18.83 -26.34 38.02
C LYS A 162 -18.81 -26.39 39.55
N ALA A 163 -18.97 -25.24 40.23
CA ALA A 163 -19.04 -25.18 41.68
C ALA A 163 -20.28 -25.90 42.24
N GLN A 164 -21.43 -25.74 41.60
CA GLN A 164 -22.67 -26.44 41.98
C GLN A 164 -22.52 -27.97 41.82
N ALA A 165 -21.97 -28.44 40.69
CA ALA A 165 -21.72 -29.86 40.47
C ALA A 165 -20.78 -30.47 41.52
N GLN A 166 -19.78 -29.72 41.99
CA GLN A 166 -18.90 -30.16 43.07
C GLN A 166 -19.64 -30.24 44.41
N SER A 167 -20.46 -29.25 44.76
CA SER A 167 -21.23 -29.27 46.01
C SER A 167 -22.26 -30.41 46.09
N GLN A 168 -22.85 -30.81 44.95
CA GLN A 168 -23.81 -31.92 44.90
C GLN A 168 -23.14 -33.30 44.96
N LYS A 169 -21.84 -33.40 44.62
CA LYS A 169 -21.08 -34.66 44.70
C LYS A 169 -20.56 -34.93 46.12
N SER A 170 -20.37 -33.89 46.92
CA SER A 170 -19.89 -33.99 48.31
C SER A 170 -21.01 -34.19 49.33
N LYS A 171 -22.28 -34.09 48.92
CA LYS A 171 -23.46 -34.26 49.76
C LYS A 171 -24.10 -35.61 49.49
#